data_AF-A0A9X8MBS3-F1
#
_entry.id   AF-A0A9X8MBS3-F1
#
_cell.length_a   1.000
_cell.length_b   1.000
_cell.length_c   1.000
_cell.angle_alpha   90.00
_cell.angle_beta   90.00
_cell.angle_gamma   90.00
#
_symmetry.space_group_name_H-M   'P 1'
#
loop_
_entity.id
_entity.type
_entity.pdbx_description
1 polymer ?
#
loop_
_entity_poly.entity_id
_entity_poly.type
_entity_poly.pdbx_seq_one_letter_code
_entity_poly.pdbx_strand_id
1 'polypeptide(L)'
;MHFSTVSYRYLKAGTIYQVEIDSPASGRTQDIYEAVFRHLVNFESEPIIVAMMLNNGGKAVIQNKRFDPEIKTTHMVSTIETLEICMDYENWVEVILLPLPRD
;
A
#
# COMPACT_ATOMS: atom_id res chain seq x y z
N MET A 1 -1.77 1.70 -21.34
CA MET A 1 -2.23 0.44 -20.76
C MET A 1 -3.38 0.76 -19.82
N HIS A 2 -4.52 0.11 -19.97
CA HIS A 2 -5.60 0.19 -19.00
C HIS A 2 -5.33 -0.94 -18.01
N PHE A 3 -4.93 -0.60 -16.78
CA PHE A 3 -4.82 -1.59 -15.72
C PHE A 3 -6.25 -1.95 -15.33
N SER A 4 -6.72 -3.16 -15.63
CA SER A 4 -8.07 -3.58 -15.23
C SER A 4 -8.09 -3.99 -13.76
N THR A 5 -7.00 -4.58 -13.31
CA THR A 5 -6.85 -5.17 -11.98
C THR A 5 -5.41 -5.04 -11.52
N VAL A 6 -5.22 -4.88 -10.21
CA VAL A 6 -3.94 -4.75 -9.53
C VAL A 6 -3.88 -5.84 -8.46
N SER A 7 -2.77 -6.56 -8.42
CA SER A 7 -2.52 -7.57 -7.40
C SER A 7 -1.59 -7.01 -6.34
N TYR A 8 -1.83 -7.34 -5.08
CA TYR A 8 -0.86 -7.11 -4.01
C TYR A 8 -0.77 -8.34 -3.11
N ARG A 9 0.39 -8.51 -2.48
CA ARG A 9 0.61 -9.55 -1.49
C ARG A 9 1.36 -9.00 -0.29
N TYR A 10 1.10 -9.55 0.87
CA TYR A 10 1.72 -9.12 2.12
C TYR A 10 1.95 -10.29 3.06
N LEU A 11 3.01 -10.20 3.85
CA LEU A 11 3.33 -11.15 4.91
C LEU A 11 2.78 -10.62 6.24
N LYS A 12 2.04 -11.46 6.96
CA LYS A 12 1.56 -11.17 8.31
C LYS A 12 1.59 -12.44 9.14
N ALA A 13 2.29 -12.40 10.29
CA ALA A 13 2.41 -13.52 11.21
C ALA A 13 2.88 -14.83 10.52
N GLY A 14 3.85 -14.71 9.60
CA GLY A 14 4.39 -15.84 8.84
C GLY A 14 3.49 -16.39 7.73
N THR A 15 2.32 -15.78 7.48
CA THR A 15 1.40 -16.17 6.40
C THR A 15 1.41 -15.13 5.29
N ILE A 16 1.52 -15.59 4.04
CA ILE A 16 1.43 -14.73 2.85
C ILE A 16 -0.04 -14.68 2.40
N TYR A 17 -0.56 -13.47 2.29
CA TYR A 17 -1.88 -13.18 1.73
C TYR A 17 -1.70 -12.52 0.38
N GLN A 18 -2.53 -12.90 -0.61
CA GLN A 18 -2.56 -12.29 -1.94
C GLN A 18 -3.98 -11.85 -2.25
N VAL A 19 -4.13 -10.62 -2.73
CA VAL A 19 -5.41 -9.96 -2.98
C VAL A 19 -5.36 -9.26 -4.33
N GLU A 20 -6.48 -9.29 -5.04
CA GLU A 20 -6.69 -8.57 -6.30
C GLU A 20 -7.76 -7.51 -6.10
N ILE A 21 -7.52 -6.31 -6.65
CA ILE A 21 -8.47 -5.19 -6.61
C ILE A 21 -8.58 -4.56 -8.00
N ASP A 22 -9.71 -3.89 -8.26
CA ASP A 22 -9.85 -3.08 -9.47
C ASP A 22 -8.90 -1.88 -9.41
N SER A 23 -8.22 -1.62 -10.52
CA SER A 23 -7.36 -0.43 -10.63
C SER A 23 -8.21 0.84 -10.69
N PRO A 24 -7.77 1.96 -10.09
CA PRO A 24 -8.38 3.25 -10.33
C PRO A 24 -8.35 3.63 -11.81
N ALA A 25 -9.44 4.25 -12.29
CA ALA A 25 -9.63 4.63 -13.69
C ALA A 25 -8.58 5.63 -14.22
N SER A 26 -7.93 6.38 -13.33
CA SER A 26 -6.88 7.34 -13.71
C SER A 26 -5.65 6.66 -14.31
N GLY A 27 -5.39 5.40 -13.96
CA GLY A 27 -4.22 4.63 -14.40
C GLY A 27 -2.88 5.21 -13.95
N ARG A 28 -2.87 6.23 -13.08
CA ARG A 28 -1.63 6.82 -12.56
C ARG A 28 -1.06 5.90 -11.51
N THR A 29 0.23 5.59 -11.61
CA THR A 29 0.95 4.71 -10.68
C THR A 29 0.74 5.11 -9.21
N GLN A 30 0.80 6.42 -8.90
CA GLN A 30 0.57 6.89 -7.54
C GLN A 30 -0.85 6.56 -7.05
N ASP A 31 -1.88 6.79 -7.88
CA ASP A 31 -3.27 6.53 -7.50
C ASP A 31 -3.49 5.02 -7.27
N ILE A 32 -2.83 4.17 -8.07
CA ILE A 32 -2.84 2.71 -7.89
C ILE A 32 -2.24 2.31 -6.54
N TYR A 33 -1.06 2.82 -6.20
CA TYR A 33 -0.44 2.58 -4.89
C TYR A 33 -1.37 3.01 -3.75
N GLU A 34 -1.94 4.21 -3.83
CA GLU A 34 -2.86 4.72 -2.80
C GLU A 34 -4.13 3.88 -2.69
N ALA A 35 -4.66 3.34 -3.79
CA ALA A 35 -5.80 2.44 -3.79
C ALA A 35 -5.48 1.12 -3.05
N VAL A 36 -4.31 0.53 -3.33
CA VAL A 36 -3.84 -0.68 -2.62
C VAL A 36 -3.69 -0.41 -1.13
N PHE A 37 -3.04 0.69 -0.74
CA PHE A 37 -2.83 1.00 0.67
C PHE A 37 -4.14 1.22 1.41
N ARG A 38 -5.10 1.94 0.82
CA ARG A 38 -6.44 2.12 1.40
C ARG A 38 -7.19 0.80 1.51
N HIS A 39 -7.11 -0.05 0.50
CA HIS A 39 -7.74 -1.36 0.56
C HIS A 39 -7.14 -2.21 1.68
N LEU A 40 -5.81 -2.30 1.76
CA LEU A 40 -5.09 -3.08 2.76
C LEU A 40 -5.41 -2.65 4.19
N VAL A 41 -5.33 -1.34 4.51
CA VAL A 41 -5.59 -0.88 5.89
C VAL A 41 -7.02 -1.13 6.32
N ASN A 42 -7.98 -1.03 5.40
CA ASN A 42 -9.38 -1.32 5.68
C ASN A 42 -9.63 -2.84 5.82
N PHE A 43 -9.00 -3.64 4.96
CA PHE A 43 -9.13 -5.10 4.97
C PHE A 43 -8.56 -5.70 6.27
N GLU A 44 -7.36 -5.27 6.66
CA GLU A 44 -6.70 -5.74 7.88
C GLU A 44 -7.14 -4.97 9.14
N SER A 45 -7.85 -3.86 8.99
CA SER A 45 -8.23 -2.99 10.12
C SER A 45 -7.01 -2.52 10.94
N GLU A 46 -5.91 -2.23 10.24
CA GLU A 46 -4.62 -1.85 10.83
C GLU A 46 -3.99 -0.68 10.04
N PRO A 47 -3.42 0.33 10.72
CA PRO A 47 -2.74 1.43 10.04
C PRO A 47 -1.36 1.01 9.51
N ILE A 48 -0.88 1.71 8.48
CA ILE A 48 0.50 1.58 7.95
C ILE A 48 1.12 2.95 7.69
N ILE A 49 2.46 3.02 7.69
CA ILE A 49 3.21 4.13 7.12
C ILE A 49 4.07 3.58 6.00
N VAL A 50 4.07 4.25 4.84
CA VAL A 50 4.86 3.87 3.68
C VAL A 50 5.78 5.01 3.27
N ALA A 51 6.96 4.69 2.75
CA ALA A 51 7.81 5.64 2.04
C ALA A 51 7.44 5.63 0.55
N MET A 52 6.97 6.75 0.01
CA MET A 52 6.54 6.89 -1.37
C MET A 52 7.40 7.89 -2.13
N MET A 53 7.74 7.59 -3.38
CA MET A 53 8.36 8.56 -4.27
C MET A 53 7.28 9.40 -4.96
N LEU A 54 7.35 10.71 -4.79
CA LEU A 54 6.47 11.68 -5.43
C LEU A 54 7.24 12.51 -6.44
N ASN A 55 6.62 12.77 -7.59
CA ASN A 55 7.16 13.66 -8.59
C ASN A 55 6.52 15.04 -8.45
N ASN A 56 7.27 16.01 -7.94
CA ASN A 56 6.81 17.37 -7.71
C ASN A 56 7.58 18.33 -8.62
N GLY A 57 6.95 18.74 -9.73
CA GLY A 57 7.54 19.69 -10.67
C GLY A 57 8.86 19.22 -11.30
N GLY A 58 9.00 17.92 -11.56
CA GLY A 58 10.22 17.32 -12.14
C GLY A 58 11.29 16.93 -11.12
N LYS A 59 11.05 17.11 -9.82
CA LYS A 59 11.91 16.59 -8.74
C LYS A 59 11.26 15.38 -8.09
N ALA A 60 11.99 14.28 -8.02
CA ALA A 60 11.61 13.12 -7.22
C ALA A 60 11.93 13.39 -5.75
N VAL A 61 10.91 13.29 -4.89
CA VAL A 61 11.03 13.46 -3.44
C VAL A 61 10.45 12.23 -2.76
N ILE A 62 11.14 11.70 -1.75
CA ILE A 62 10.61 10.64 -0.90
C ILE A 62 9.75 11.30 0.19
N GLN A 63 8.49 10.89 0.29
CA GLN A 63 7.57 11.31 1.34
C GLN A 63 7.06 10.10 2.11
N ASN A 64 7.04 10.22 3.44
CA ASN A 64 6.40 9.22 4.30
C ASN A 64 4.91 9.56 4.40
N LYS A 65 4.04 8.61 4.08
CA LYS A 65 2.59 8.79 4.12
C LYS A 65 1.96 7.74 5.03
N ARG A 66 1.11 8.20 5.94
CA ARG A 66 0.32 7.34 6.84
C ARG A 66 -1.04 7.04 6.20
N PHE A 67 -1.46 5.79 6.30
CA PHE A 67 -2.80 5.33 5.93
C PHE A 67 -3.42 4.68 7.16
N ASP A 68 -4.63 5.11 7.49
CA ASP A 68 -5.42 4.59 8.61
C ASP A 68 -6.71 3.94 8.07
N PRO A 69 -7.23 2.89 8.73
CA PRO A 69 -8.54 2.33 8.41
C PRO A 69 -9.66 3.35 8.63
N GLU A 70 -10.73 3.25 7.84
CA GLU A 70 -11.93 4.09 7.95
C GLU A 70 -12.69 3.81 9.25
N ILE A 71 -12.76 2.54 9.63
CA ILE A 71 -13.32 2.12 10.91
C ILE A 71 -12.23 2.30 11.96
N LYS A 72 -12.50 3.13 12.98
CA LYS A 72 -11.54 3.36 14.08
C LYS A 72 -11.26 2.04 14.80
N THR A 73 -10.00 1.62 14.77
CA THR A 73 -9.53 0.44 15.48
C THR A 73 -8.64 0.89 16.63
N THR A 74 -8.61 0.11 17.71
CA THR A 74 -7.71 0.36 18.85
C THR A 74 -6.28 -0.12 18.57
N HIS A 75 -6.04 -0.72 17.39
CA HIS A 75 -4.74 -1.27 17.02
C HIS A 75 -3.84 -0.15 16.52
N MET A 76 -2.96 0.33 17.40
CA MET A 76 -1.97 1.37 17.08
C MET A 76 -0.68 0.82 16.45
N VAL A 77 -0.62 -0.50 16.21
CA VAL A 77 0.57 -1.20 15.71
C VAL A 77 0.21 -1.98 14.45
N SER A 78 1.03 -1.84 13.42
CA SER A 78 0.93 -2.63 12.20
C SER A 78 1.59 -3.99 12.43
N THR A 79 0.90 -5.06 12.06
CA THR A 79 1.44 -6.42 12.06
C THR A 79 1.87 -6.89 10.67
N ILE A 80 1.75 -6.02 9.67
CA ILE A 80 2.15 -6.28 8.29
C ILE A 80 3.68 -6.15 8.19
N GLU A 81 4.33 -7.22 7.77
CA GLU A 81 5.79 -7.35 7.75
C GLU A 81 6.38 -6.91 6.41
N THR A 82 5.74 -7.30 5.30
CA THR A 82 6.14 -6.93 3.94
C THR A 82 4.91 -6.59 3.10
N LEU A 83 5.09 -5.80 2.04
CA LEU A 83 4.06 -5.51 1.06
C LEU A 83 4.69 -5.42 -0.32
N GLU A 84 4.15 -6.16 -1.26
CA GLU A 84 4.54 -6.13 -2.68
C GLU A 84 3.31 -5.91 -3.55
N ILE A 85 3.47 -5.11 -4.61
CA ILE A 85 2.39 -4.72 -5.51
C ILE A 85 2.79 -5.05 -6.95
N CYS A 86 1.89 -5.72 -7.66
CA CYS A 86 2.05 -6.11 -9.06
C CYS A 86 0.95 -5.45 -9.89
N MET A 87 1.35 -4.46 -10.67
CA MET A 87 0.44 -3.67 -11.51
C MET A 87 0.32 -4.22 -12.93
N ASP A 88 1.33 -4.96 -13.39
CA ASP A 88 1.46 -5.43 -14.78
C ASP A 88 1.36 -6.96 -14.91
N TYR A 89 1.09 -7.68 -13.82
CA TYR A 89 1.09 -9.15 -13.72
C TYR A 89 2.45 -9.81 -14.01
N GLU A 90 3.52 -9.05 -14.12
CA GLU A 90 4.86 -9.54 -14.44
C GLU A 90 5.86 -9.22 -13.32
N ASN A 91 5.79 -8.01 -12.77
CA ASN A 91 6.77 -7.47 -11.84
C ASN A 91 6.14 -7.12 -10.49
N TRP A 92 6.65 -7.76 -9.44
CA TRP A 92 6.32 -7.42 -8.06
C TRP A 92 7.24 -6.31 -7.56
N VAL A 93 6.66 -5.21 -7.11
CA VAL A 93 7.38 -4.07 -6.54
C VAL A 93 7.20 -4.06 -5.03
N GLU A 94 8.30 -4.19 -4.29
CA GLU A 94 8.32 -4.08 -2.83
C GLU A 94 8.06 -2.63 -2.38
N VAL A 95 7.21 -2.49 -1.37
CA VAL A 95 6.89 -1.22 -0.72
C VAL A 95 7.59 -1.18 0.64
N ILE A 96 8.30 -0.08 0.88
CA ILE A 96 8.97 0.15 2.17
C ILE A 96 7.92 0.58 3.20
N LEU A 97 7.63 -0.33 4.14
CA LEU A 97 6.84 -0.06 5.34
C LEU A 97 7.73 0.55 6.41
N LEU A 98 7.24 1.63 7.03
CA LEU A 98 7.92 2.31 8.12
C LEU A 98 7.25 1.97 9.46
N PRO A 99 8.02 1.88 10.56
CA PRO A 99 7.46 1.70 11.89
C PRO A 99 6.47 2.82 12.23
N LEU A 100 5.32 2.46 12.81
CA LEU A 100 4.43 3.45 13.40
C LEU A 100 5.11 4.09 14.62
N PRO A 101 5.05 5.43 14.78
CA PRO A 101 5.55 6.07 15.98
C PRO A 101 4.82 5.49 17.19
N ARG A 102 5.59 5.10 18.21
CA ARG A 102 5.05 4.82 19.54
C ARG A 102 4.80 6.17 20.19
N ASP A 103 3.55 6.48 20.49
CA ASP A 103 3.18 7.64 21.31
C ASP A 103 3.84 7.55 22.71
#